data_AF-A0A7S2TD28-F1
#
_entry.id   AF-A0A7S2TD28-F1
#
_cell.length_a   1.000
_cell.length_b   1.000
_cell.length_c   1.000
_cell.angle_alpha   90.00
_cell.angle_beta   90.00
_cell.angle_gamma   90.00
#
_symmetry.space_group_name_H-M   'P 1'
#
loop_
_entity.id
_entity.type
_entity.pdbx_description
1 polymer ?
#
loop_
_entity_poly.entity_id
_entity_poly.type
_entity_poly.pdbx_seq_one_letter_code
_entity_poly.pdbx_strand_id
1 'polypeptide(L)'
;ETAALLFLFLFSLVYQPTLATDLGALQERITSTVKGSITSVQAIYVPADDLTDPAPATTFAHLDATTVLSRQIAELGIYPAVDPLDSNSRMLQAEIVGQEHYDVARGVQKMLQDYKGLQDIIAI
;
A
#
# COMPACT_ATOMS: atom_id res chain seq x y z
N GLU A 1 -19.12 -4.62 -11.61
CA GLU A 1 -20.10 -5.13 -12.59
C GLU A 1 -21.50 -5.37 -12.02
N THR A 2 -21.65 -5.80 -10.76
CA THR A 2 -22.97 -6.01 -10.12
C THR A 2 -23.74 -4.72 -9.79
N ALA A 3 -23.06 -3.58 -9.60
CA ALA A 3 -23.69 -2.29 -9.27
C ALA A 3 -24.25 -1.53 -10.48
N ALA A 4 -23.85 -1.88 -11.71
CA ALA A 4 -24.22 -1.12 -12.91
C ALA A 4 -25.72 -1.22 -13.26
N LEU A 5 -26.44 -2.19 -12.68
CA LEU A 5 -27.85 -2.43 -12.96
C LEU A 5 -28.83 -1.73 -11.99
N LEU A 6 -28.34 -1.09 -10.92
CA LEU A 6 -29.20 -0.41 -9.93
C LEU A 6 -29.02 1.11 -10.00
N PHE A 7 -29.70 1.71 -10.97
CA PHE A 7 -30.07 3.13 -11.09
C PHE A 7 -29.03 4.19 -10.70
N LEU A 8 -28.41 4.71 -11.76
CA LEU A 8 -27.76 6.00 -11.90
C LEU A 8 -28.48 7.14 -11.16
N PHE A 9 -28.05 7.50 -9.94
CA PHE A 9 -28.36 8.83 -9.38
C PHE A 9 -27.29 9.30 -8.37
N LEU A 10 -26.56 10.34 -8.79
CA LEU A 10 -25.74 11.29 -8.01
C LEU A 10 -24.33 10.86 -7.54
N PHE A 11 -23.38 10.99 -8.47
CA PHE A 11 -22.01 11.51 -8.32
C PHE A 11 -21.16 11.10 -7.09
N SER A 12 -20.35 10.05 -7.26
CA SER A 12 -18.88 10.12 -7.20
C SER A 12 -18.28 8.87 -7.87
N LEU A 13 -17.96 9.02 -9.16
CA LEU A 13 -17.04 8.22 -10.00
C LEU A 13 -17.00 6.68 -9.80
N VAL A 14 -17.52 5.94 -10.79
CA VAL A 14 -17.22 4.53 -11.19
C VAL A 14 -17.43 3.41 -10.15
N TYR A 15 -17.48 3.72 -8.85
CA TYR A 15 -17.56 2.75 -7.77
C TYR A 15 -18.90 2.77 -7.05
N GLN A 16 -19.23 1.64 -6.43
CA GLN A 16 -20.46 1.46 -5.65
C GLN A 16 -20.42 2.34 -4.39
N PRO A 17 -21.52 3.02 -3.98
CA PRO A 17 -21.53 3.85 -2.77
C PRO A 17 -21.30 3.05 -1.48
N THR A 18 -21.51 1.74 -1.50
CA THR A 18 -21.22 0.83 -0.37
C THR A 18 -19.82 0.24 -0.39
N LEU A 19 -18.95 0.66 -1.32
CA LEU A 19 -17.60 0.11 -1.49
C LEU A 19 -16.83 0.02 -0.16
N ALA A 20 -16.87 1.08 0.65
CA ALA A 20 -16.18 1.10 1.93
C ALA A 20 -16.75 0.10 2.94
N THR A 21 -18.08 -0.01 3.03
CA THR A 21 -18.75 -0.94 3.95
C THR A 21 -18.50 -2.39 3.55
N ASP A 22 -18.59 -2.70 2.26
CA ASP A 22 -18.41 -4.06 1.73
C ASP A 22 -16.96 -4.52 1.87
N LEU A 23 -15.99 -3.63 1.57
CA LEU A 23 -14.58 -3.90 1.79
C LEU A 23 -14.27 -4.05 3.28
N GLY A 24 -14.78 -3.15 4.13
CA GLY A 24 -14.57 -3.21 5.58
C GLY A 24 -15.05 -4.53 6.19
N ALA A 25 -16.27 -4.97 5.86
CA ALA A 25 -16.83 -6.23 6.34
C ALA A 25 -16.00 -7.46 5.94
N LEU A 26 -15.32 -7.42 4.80
CA LEU A 26 -14.39 -8.46 4.37
C LEU A 26 -13.06 -8.36 5.13
N GLN A 27 -12.45 -7.17 5.16
CA GLN A 27 -11.13 -6.95 5.75
C GLN A 27 -11.12 -7.21 7.26
N GLU A 28 -12.16 -6.82 7.98
CA GLU A 28 -12.26 -7.02 9.44
C GLU A 28 -12.30 -8.51 9.84
N ARG A 29 -12.70 -9.40 8.93
CA ARG A 29 -12.64 -10.85 9.16
C ARG A 29 -11.23 -11.41 9.04
N ILE A 30 -10.34 -10.70 8.35
CA ILE A 30 -8.94 -11.06 8.18
C ILE A 30 -8.15 -10.39 9.31
N THR A 31 -8.16 -11.03 10.48
CA THR A 31 -7.45 -10.50 11.65
C THR A 31 -6.93 -11.63 12.54
N SER A 32 -6.12 -11.24 13.51
CA SER A 32 -5.63 -12.15 14.54
C SER A 32 -6.60 -12.23 15.71
N THR A 33 -6.91 -13.44 16.15
CA THR A 33 -7.77 -13.72 17.31
C THR A 33 -7.02 -14.55 18.33
N VAL A 34 -7.59 -14.70 19.53
CA VAL A 34 -7.04 -15.59 20.57
C VAL A 34 -6.97 -17.07 20.16
N LYS A 35 -7.74 -17.48 19.14
CA LYS A 35 -7.77 -18.87 18.66
C LYS A 35 -6.77 -19.14 17.52
N GLY A 36 -6.25 -18.10 16.89
CA GLY A 36 -5.40 -18.22 15.71
C GLY A 36 -5.31 -16.91 14.92
N SER A 37 -4.44 -16.88 13.93
CA SER A 37 -4.17 -15.70 13.10
C SER A 37 -4.38 -16.01 11.63
N ILE A 38 -4.91 -15.03 10.90
CA ILE A 38 -4.96 -15.02 9.43
C ILE A 38 -4.13 -13.84 8.96
N THR A 39 -3.08 -14.12 8.19
CA THR A 39 -2.28 -13.10 7.49
C THR A 39 -2.62 -13.17 6.01
N SER A 40 -3.20 -12.10 5.45
CA SER A 40 -3.50 -12.03 4.02
C SER A 40 -2.46 -11.20 3.27
N VAL A 41 -1.99 -11.71 2.14
CA VAL A 41 -1.28 -10.91 1.13
C VAL A 41 -2.28 -10.61 0.01
N GLN A 42 -2.55 -9.32 -0.22
CA GLN A 42 -3.60 -8.88 -1.15
C GLN A 42 -2.97 -8.11 -2.31
N ALA A 43 -3.24 -8.57 -3.53
CA ALA A 43 -2.84 -7.86 -4.72
C ALA A 43 -3.88 -6.78 -5.03
N ILE A 44 -3.48 -5.51 -4.95
CA ILE A 44 -4.33 -4.37 -5.25
C ILE A 44 -3.93 -3.83 -6.61
N TYR A 45 -4.88 -3.83 -7.53
CA TYR A 45 -4.71 -3.19 -8.83
C TYR A 45 -4.98 -1.70 -8.68
N VAL A 46 -4.00 -0.87 -9.03
CA VAL A 46 -4.12 0.58 -9.03
C VAL A 46 -4.43 1.04 -10.45
N PRO A 47 -5.63 1.57 -10.73
CA PRO A 47 -5.97 2.03 -12.07
C PRO A 47 -5.13 3.26 -12.43
N ALA A 48 -4.52 3.24 -13.63
CA ALA A 48 -3.73 4.34 -14.16
C ALA A 48 -2.57 4.82 -13.25
N ASP A 49 -2.07 3.93 -12.37
CA ASP A 49 -1.03 4.25 -11.38
C ASP A 49 -1.41 5.39 -10.41
N ASP A 50 -2.71 5.70 -10.24
CA ASP A 50 -3.22 6.74 -9.34
C ASP A 50 -3.61 6.18 -7.96
N LEU A 51 -2.75 6.42 -6.96
CA LEU A 51 -2.98 6.01 -5.56
C LEU A 51 -4.07 6.82 -4.85
N THR A 52 -4.55 7.92 -5.44
CA THR A 52 -5.60 8.77 -4.87
C THR A 52 -7.01 8.33 -5.28
N ASP A 53 -7.13 7.32 -6.15
CA ASP A 53 -8.41 6.71 -6.49
C ASP A 53 -9.10 6.15 -5.22
N PRO A 54 -10.43 6.32 -5.09
CA PRO A 54 -11.17 5.90 -3.89
C PRO A 54 -11.08 4.40 -3.58
N ALA A 55 -10.88 3.51 -4.56
CA ALA A 55 -10.76 2.08 -4.31
C ALA A 55 -9.46 1.68 -3.58
N PRO A 56 -8.25 2.02 -4.09
CA PRO A 56 -7.01 1.79 -3.36
C PRO A 56 -6.97 2.60 -2.05
N ALA A 57 -7.43 3.85 -2.04
CA ALA A 57 -7.44 4.67 -0.82
C ALA A 57 -8.24 4.03 0.32
N THR A 58 -9.42 3.48 0.03
CA THR A 58 -10.25 2.78 1.03
C THR A 58 -9.62 1.47 1.48
N THR A 59 -9.01 0.74 0.55
CA THR A 59 -8.33 -0.54 0.87
C THR A 59 -7.11 -0.30 1.75
N PHE A 60 -6.29 0.71 1.45
CA PHE A 60 -5.09 1.03 2.22
C PHE A 60 -5.37 1.40 3.67
N ALA A 61 -6.53 1.97 3.98
CA ALA A 61 -6.92 2.27 5.36
C ALA A 61 -6.96 1.03 6.26
N HIS A 62 -7.31 -0.13 5.67
CA HIS A 62 -7.42 -1.41 6.37
C HIS A 62 -6.14 -2.24 6.39
N LEU A 63 -5.10 -1.87 5.62
CA LEU A 63 -3.86 -2.63 5.55
C LEU A 63 -2.88 -2.21 6.65
N ASP A 64 -2.20 -3.21 7.22
CA ASP A 64 -1.14 -2.98 8.20
C ASP A 64 0.23 -2.73 7.57
N ALA A 65 0.42 -3.14 6.32
CA ALA A 65 1.60 -2.87 5.52
C ALA A 65 1.22 -2.73 4.04
N THR A 66 1.89 -1.82 3.35
CA THR A 66 1.79 -1.63 1.91
C THR A 66 3.14 -1.90 1.27
N THR A 67 3.17 -2.84 0.32
CA THR A 67 4.36 -3.09 -0.50
C THR A 67 4.06 -2.60 -1.91
N VAL A 68 4.68 -1.50 -2.30
CA VAL A 68 4.51 -0.89 -3.62
C VAL A 68 5.50 -1.51 -4.60
N LEU A 69 5.00 -1.96 -5.75
CA LEU A 69 5.83 -2.49 -6.83
C LEU A 69 5.96 -1.42 -7.92
N SER A 70 7.19 -0.99 -8.21
CA SER A 70 7.46 0.09 -9.17
C SER A 70 7.98 -0.46 -10.49
N ARG A 71 7.40 0.03 -11.59
CA ARG A 71 7.88 -0.27 -12.95
C ARG A 71 9.32 0.21 -13.15
N GLN A 72 9.66 1.39 -12.64
CA GLN A 72 10.99 1.99 -12.78
C GLN A 72 12.08 1.09 -12.18
N ILE A 73 11.79 0.46 -11.04
CA ILE A 73 12.72 -0.48 -10.38
C ILE A 73 12.86 -1.78 -11.18
N ALA A 74 11.75 -2.27 -11.74
CA ALA A 74 11.78 -3.45 -12.61
C ALA A 74 12.60 -3.20 -13.90
N GLU A 75 12.52 -2.00 -14.47
CA GLU A 75 13.28 -1.61 -15.67
C GLU A 75 14.80 -1.55 -15.41
N LEU A 76 15.21 -1.31 -14.16
CA LEU A 76 16.61 -1.43 -13.72
C LEU A 76 17.08 -2.89 -13.54
N GLY A 77 16.18 -3.87 -13.70
CA GLY A 77 16.48 -5.29 -13.54
C GLY A 77 16.50 -5.79 -12.09
N ILE A 78 15.97 -5.00 -11.13
CA ILE A 78 15.94 -5.35 -9.71
C ILE A 78 14.67 -6.14 -9.42
N TYR A 79 14.84 -7.36 -8.87
CA TYR A 79 13.72 -8.24 -8.49
C TYR A 79 13.89 -8.78 -7.07
N PRO A 80 12.85 -8.69 -6.22
CA PRO A 80 11.51 -8.13 -6.49
C PRO A 80 11.54 -6.60 -6.63
N ALA A 81 10.69 -6.06 -7.51
CA ALA A 81 10.67 -4.64 -7.88
C ALA A 81 9.97 -3.75 -6.83
N VAL A 82 10.33 -3.92 -5.55
CA VAL A 82 9.74 -3.23 -4.40
C VAL A 82 10.33 -1.83 -4.29
N ASP A 83 9.47 -0.81 -4.15
CA ASP A 83 9.89 0.54 -3.81
C ASP A 83 9.98 0.69 -2.28
N PRO A 84 11.18 0.81 -1.69
CA PRO A 84 11.35 0.88 -0.23
C PRO A 84 11.00 2.23 0.40
N LEU A 85 10.81 3.29 -0.41
CA LEU A 85 10.43 4.62 0.04
C LEU A 85 8.90 4.78 0.06
N ASP A 86 8.22 4.22 -0.96
CA ASP A 86 6.76 4.27 -1.06
C ASP A 86 6.08 3.11 -0.30
N SER A 87 6.81 2.02 0.00
CA SER A 87 6.33 0.93 0.85
C SER A 87 6.40 1.31 2.33
N ASN A 88 5.35 0.97 3.10
CA ASN A 88 5.31 1.24 4.52
C ASN A 88 4.75 0.06 5.33
N SER A 89 4.98 0.09 6.64
CA SER A 89 4.38 -0.86 7.57
C SER A 89 4.10 -0.18 8.90
N ARG A 90 2.91 -0.39 9.45
CA ARG A 90 2.55 0.01 10.82
C ARG A 90 3.40 -0.71 11.86
N MET A 91 3.92 -1.90 11.53
CA MET A 91 4.77 -2.67 12.44
C MET A 91 6.20 -2.11 12.54
N LEU A 92 6.61 -1.22 11.63
CA LEU A 92 7.95 -0.62 11.65
C LEU A 92 8.05 0.50 12.72
N GLN A 93 7.95 0.09 13.98
CA GLN A 93 8.08 0.92 15.17
C GLN A 93 9.07 0.25 16.12
N ALA A 94 9.94 1.02 16.76
CA ALA A 94 10.97 0.49 17.67
C ALA A 94 10.37 -0.34 18.82
N GLU A 95 9.16 0.00 19.27
CA GLU A 95 8.43 -0.75 20.32
C GLU A 95 7.99 -2.15 19.87
N ILE A 96 7.81 -2.38 18.56
CA ILE A 96 7.33 -3.64 17.99
C ILE A 96 8.50 -4.50 17.50
N VAL A 97 9.41 -3.93 16.70
CA VAL A 97 10.52 -4.66 16.06
C VAL A 97 11.84 -4.58 16.82
N GLY A 98 11.91 -3.74 17.86
CA GLY A 98 13.14 -3.44 18.58
C GLY A 98 13.93 -2.27 17.97
N GLN A 99 14.77 -1.65 18.80
CA GLN A 99 15.51 -0.44 18.45
C GLN A 99 16.50 -0.66 17.29
N GLU A 100 17.27 -1.75 17.34
CA GLU A 100 18.28 -2.06 16.31
C GLU A 100 17.65 -2.22 14.92
N HIS A 101 16.57 -3.00 14.82
CA HIS A 101 15.86 -3.19 13.55
C HIS A 101 15.34 -1.86 13.02
N TYR A 102 14.66 -1.10 13.88
CA TYR A 102 14.11 0.20 13.50
C TYR A 102 15.19 1.16 12.98
N ASP A 103 16.32 1.26 13.67
CA ASP A 103 17.40 2.18 13.30
C ASP A 103 18.08 1.77 11.99
N VAL A 104 18.31 0.47 11.78
CA VAL A 104 18.87 -0.04 10.52
C VAL A 104 17.90 0.25 9.37
N ALA A 105 16.61 -0.05 9.53
CA ALA A 105 15.62 0.18 8.48
C ALA A 105 15.48 1.68 8.14
N ARG A 106 15.43 2.56 9.14
CA ARG A 106 15.38 4.02 8.93
C ARG A 106 16.67 4.56 8.33
N GLY A 107 17.82 4.01 8.70
CA GLY A 107 19.11 4.35 8.10
C GLY A 107 19.16 4.03 6.60
N VAL A 108 18.69 2.85 6.21
CA VAL A 108 18.58 2.46 4.80
C VAL A 108 17.61 3.37 4.03
N GLN A 109 16.43 3.66 4.59
CA GLN A 109 15.47 4.58 3.96
C GLN A 109 16.07 5.98 3.75
N LYS A 110 16.76 6.51 4.76
CA LYS A 110 17.43 7.82 4.65
C LYS A 110 18.48 7.82 3.54
N MET A 111 19.33 6.79 3.50
CA MET A 111 20.36 6.67 2.47
C MET A 111 19.77 6.62 1.06
N LEU A 112 18.67 5.90 0.86
CA LEU A 112 17.98 5.83 -0.43
C LEU A 112 17.30 7.13 -0.81
N GLN A 113 16.73 7.85 0.17
CA GLN A 113 16.15 9.18 -0.06
C GLN A 113 17.22 10.18 -0.49
N ASP A 114 18.38 10.19 0.19
CA ASP A 114 19.52 11.04 -0.15
C ASP A 114 20.06 10.69 -1.55
N TYR A 115 20.16 9.40 -1.87
CA TYR A 115 20.55 8.92 -3.20
C TYR A 115 19.60 9.41 -4.30
N LYS A 116 18.28 9.31 -4.10
CA LYS A 116 17.28 9.79 -5.06
C LYS A 116 17.42 11.30 -5.30
N GLY A 117 17.59 12.08 -4.23
CA GLY A 117 17.82 13.53 -4.34
C GLY A 117 19.11 13.88 -5.09
N LEU A 118 20.19 13.11 -4.92
CA LEU A 118 21.44 13.28 -5.67
C LEU A 118 21.27 12.89 -7.15
N GLN A 119 20.52 11.83 -7.43
CA GLN A 119 20.23 11.40 -8.81
C GLN A 119 19.44 12.48 -9.57
N ASP A 120 18.49 13.15 -8.93
CA ASP A 120 17.74 14.26 -9.51
C ASP A 120 18.65 15.44 -9.88
N ILE A 121 19.72 15.69 -9.10
CA ILE A 121 20.73 16.72 -9.42
C ILE A 121 21.58 16.32 -10.63
N ILE A 122 21.98 15.05 -10.72
CA ILE A 122 22.83 14.54 -11.82
C ILE A 122 22.08 14.51 -13.16
N ALA A 123 20.76 14.38 -13.12
CA ALA A 123 19.91 14.37 -14.31
C ALA A 123 19.63 15.76 -14.92
N ILE A 124 20.12 16.85 -14.29
CA ILE A 124 20.09 18.24 -14.79
C ILE A 124 21.38 18.55 -15.55
#